data_AF-A0A9Q0V9U4-F1
#
_entry.id   AF-A0A9Q0V9U4-F1
#
_cell.length_a   1.000
_cell.length_b   1.000
_cell.length_c   1.000
_cell.angle_alpha   90.00
_cell.angle_beta   90.00
_cell.angle_gamma   90.00
#
_symmetry.space_group_name_H-M   'P 1'
#
loop_
_entity.id
_entity.type
_entity.pdbx_description
1 polymer ?
#
loop_
_entity_poly.entity_id
_entity_poly.type
_entity_poly.pdbx_seq_one_letter_code
_entity_poly.pdbx_strand_id
1 'polypeptide(L)'
;MQDEKSAACFLLHCQKFIELVRVGALGDAVTYGRIELAKFFKLPPFDDLVRDCVALLAYEQPQKCSAGYLLEDSQREIVADAVNAMILSTDPNVKDSQSCLRSHLESLLRQLTVCCLERRSLNGDQGEVFHLHRVL
;
A
#
# COMPACT_ATOMS: atom_id res chain seq x y z
N MET A 1 13.58 15.34 12.01
CA MET A 1 14.51 14.93 10.93
C MET A 1 14.68 13.41 10.93
N GLN A 2 13.60 12.65 10.86
CA GLN A 2 13.68 11.20 11.03
C GLN A 2 12.51 10.56 10.31
N ASP A 3 12.62 10.41 8.98
CA ASP A 3 11.80 9.40 8.28
C ASP A 3 12.31 8.94 6.90
N GLU A 4 13.59 9.14 6.57
CA GLU A 4 14.13 8.65 5.27
C GLU A 4 14.20 7.11 5.18
N LYS A 5 13.81 6.39 6.24
CA LYS A 5 13.84 4.92 6.31
C LYS A 5 12.54 4.29 6.82
N SER A 6 11.42 5.00 6.77
CA SER A 6 10.13 4.38 7.07
C SER A 6 9.72 3.35 6.02
N ALA A 7 8.82 2.46 6.44
CA ALA A 7 8.19 1.51 5.54
C ALA A 7 7.44 2.19 4.38
N ALA A 8 6.72 3.31 4.61
CA ALA A 8 6.02 3.98 3.52
C ALA A 8 6.98 4.71 2.56
N CYS A 9 8.07 5.30 3.07
CA CYS A 9 9.14 5.86 2.22
C CYS A 9 9.76 4.77 1.33
N PHE A 10 10.08 3.61 1.91
CA PHE A 10 10.55 2.45 1.15
C PHE A 10 9.57 2.02 0.07
N LEU A 11 8.30 1.83 0.42
CA LEU A 11 7.25 1.41 -0.51
C LEU A 11 7.05 2.41 -1.67
N LEU A 12 7.16 3.71 -1.40
CA LEU A 12 7.12 4.75 -2.44
C LEU A 12 8.31 4.63 -3.42
N HIS A 13 9.51 4.39 -2.91
CA HIS A 13 10.68 4.16 -3.75
C HIS A 13 10.55 2.89 -4.60
N CYS A 14 10.07 1.79 -4.00
CA CYS A 14 9.73 0.58 -4.73
C CYS A 14 8.72 0.87 -5.85
N GLN A 15 7.61 1.54 -5.53
CA GLN A 15 6.58 1.86 -6.51
C GLN A 15 7.15 2.69 -7.66
N LYS A 16 7.93 3.74 -7.37
CA LYS A 16 8.55 4.56 -8.41
C LYS A 16 9.46 3.74 -9.32
N PHE A 17 10.28 2.85 -8.74
CA PHE A 17 11.13 1.95 -9.51
C PHE A 17 10.31 1.02 -10.41
N ILE A 18 9.26 0.39 -9.85
CA ILE A 18 8.36 -0.52 -10.58
C ILE A 18 7.71 0.20 -11.77
N GLU A 19 7.23 1.45 -11.58
CA GLU A 19 6.63 2.23 -12.66
C GLU A 19 7.64 2.56 -13.77
N LEU A 20 8.91 2.83 -13.44
CA LEU A 20 9.97 3.04 -14.43
C LEU A 20 10.22 1.77 -15.26
N VAL A 21 10.23 0.59 -14.60
CA VAL A 21 10.35 -0.70 -15.30
C VAL A 21 9.14 -0.96 -16.19
N ARG A 22 7.93 -0.68 -15.69
CA ARG A 22 6.67 -0.91 -16.42
C ARG A 22 6.60 -0.14 -17.74
N VAL A 23 7.11 1.09 -17.79
CA VAL A 23 7.16 1.90 -19.02
C VAL A 23 8.40 1.63 -19.89
N GLY A 24 9.27 0.70 -19.51
CA GLY A 24 10.48 0.35 -20.24
C GLY A 24 11.63 1.37 -20.10
N ALA A 25 11.56 2.29 -19.14
CA ALA A 25 12.59 3.29 -18.88
C ALA A 25 13.75 2.68 -18.05
N LEU A 26 14.41 1.65 -18.59
CA LEU A 26 15.37 0.81 -17.85
C LEU A 26 16.60 1.59 -17.35
N GLY A 27 17.09 2.57 -18.12
CA GLY A 27 18.23 3.41 -17.70
C GLY A 27 17.91 4.25 -16.46
N ASP A 28 16.72 4.83 -16.43
CA ASP A 28 16.22 5.61 -15.29
C ASP A 28 15.95 4.69 -14.09
N ALA A 29 15.35 3.52 -14.32
CA ALA A 29 15.11 2.52 -13.28
C ALA A 29 16.41 2.08 -12.59
N VAL A 30 17.46 1.77 -13.37
CA VAL A 30 18.77 1.38 -12.83
C VAL A 30 19.40 2.53 -12.04
N THR A 31 19.37 3.75 -12.58
CA THR A 31 19.93 4.93 -11.92
C THR A 31 19.21 5.20 -10.60
N TYR A 32 17.88 5.20 -10.64
CA TYR A 32 17.03 5.41 -9.47
C TYR A 32 17.24 4.32 -8.42
N GLY A 33 17.24 3.04 -8.80
CA GLY A 33 17.43 1.92 -7.88
C GLY A 33 18.78 1.96 -7.15
N ARG A 34 19.85 2.38 -7.83
CA ARG A 34 21.18 2.54 -7.22
C ARG A 34 21.26 3.68 -6.21
N ILE A 35 20.44 4.72 -6.36
CA ILE A 35 20.43 5.87 -5.46
C ILE A 35 19.45 5.63 -4.30
N GLU A 36 18.22 5.25 -4.62
CA GLU A 36 17.12 5.21 -3.66
C GLU A 36 16.93 3.82 -3.03
N LEU A 37 16.81 2.75 -3.81
CA LEU A 37 16.60 1.40 -3.26
C LEU A 37 17.85 0.87 -2.53
N ALA A 38 19.05 1.28 -2.95
CA ALA A 38 20.29 0.91 -2.29
C ALA A 38 20.36 1.35 -0.81
N LYS A 39 19.61 2.39 -0.42
CA LYS A 39 19.51 2.86 0.98
C LYS A 39 18.84 1.83 1.91
N PHE A 40 18.05 0.91 1.32
CA PHE A 40 17.25 -0.10 2.02
C PHE A 40 17.81 -1.52 1.88
N PHE A 41 18.80 -1.72 1.00
CA PHE A 41 19.45 -3.02 0.82
C PHE A 41 20.11 -3.50 2.12
N LYS A 42 19.96 -4.79 2.44
CA LYS A 42 20.41 -5.41 3.70
C LYS A 42 19.75 -4.88 4.98
N LEU A 43 18.65 -4.12 4.87
CA LEU A 43 17.79 -3.86 6.02
C LEU A 43 16.81 -5.04 6.16
N PRO A 44 16.82 -5.79 7.29
CA PRO A 44 16.07 -7.03 7.44
C PRO A 44 14.58 -7.00 7.03
N PRO A 45 13.79 -5.94 7.28
CA PRO A 45 12.38 -5.93 6.86
C PRO A 45 12.17 -5.66 5.36
N PHE A 46 13.19 -5.22 4.62
CA PHE A 46 13.05 -4.70 3.26
C PHE A 46 13.82 -5.50 2.21
N ASP A 47 14.79 -6.32 2.62
CA ASP A 47 15.75 -6.95 1.71
C ASP A 47 15.09 -7.86 0.67
N ASP A 48 14.07 -8.63 1.05
CA ASP A 48 13.34 -9.50 0.12
C ASP A 48 12.61 -8.69 -0.96
N LEU A 49 11.93 -7.60 -0.57
CA LEU A 49 11.22 -6.74 -1.53
C LEU A 49 12.18 -5.95 -2.42
N VAL A 50 13.35 -5.54 -1.91
CA VAL A 50 14.41 -4.95 -2.75
C VAL A 50 14.88 -5.94 -3.81
N ARG A 51 15.10 -7.21 -3.44
CA ARG A 51 15.52 -8.27 -4.37
C ARG A 51 14.45 -8.51 -5.45
N ASP A 52 13.18 -8.57 -5.07
CA ASP A 52 12.07 -8.74 -6.00
C ASP A 52 11.93 -7.55 -6.97
N CYS A 53 12.05 -6.31 -6.47
CA CYS A 53 12.06 -5.13 -7.34
C CYS A 53 13.18 -5.23 -8.39
N VAL A 54 14.41 -5.49 -7.96
CA VAL A 54 15.57 -5.55 -8.88
C VAL A 54 15.44 -6.72 -9.87
N ALA A 55 14.81 -7.82 -9.48
CA ALA A 55 14.58 -8.97 -10.37
C ALA A 55 13.73 -8.61 -11.60
N LEU A 56 12.86 -7.60 -11.53
CA LEU A 56 12.06 -7.13 -12.67
C LEU A 56 12.93 -6.68 -13.86
N LEU A 57 14.15 -6.17 -13.61
CA LEU A 57 15.08 -5.76 -14.66
C LEU A 57 15.73 -6.92 -15.41
N ALA A 58 15.71 -8.13 -14.84
CA ALA A 58 16.42 -9.28 -15.39
C ALA A 58 15.64 -9.99 -16.52
N TYR A 59 14.41 -9.57 -16.82
CA TYR A 59 13.52 -10.23 -17.75
C TYR A 59 13.04 -9.27 -18.85
N GLU A 60 13.03 -9.74 -20.09
CA GLU A 60 12.46 -8.99 -21.23
C GLU A 60 10.96 -8.70 -21.04
N GLN A 61 10.26 -9.61 -20.35
CA GLN A 61 8.85 -9.46 -19.98
C GLN A 61 8.74 -9.52 -18.45
N PRO A 62 8.86 -8.37 -17.75
CA PRO A 62 8.87 -8.32 -16.29
C PRO A 62 7.68 -9.02 -15.62
N GLN A 63 6.49 -8.96 -16.23
CA GLN A 63 5.26 -9.63 -15.78
C GLN A 63 5.35 -11.17 -15.74
N LYS A 64 6.33 -11.79 -16.43
CA LYS A 64 6.53 -13.24 -16.41
C LYS A 64 7.54 -13.69 -15.36
N CYS A 65 8.21 -12.78 -14.67
CA CYS A 65 9.16 -13.15 -13.63
C CYS A 65 8.45 -13.55 -12.34
N SER A 66 9.18 -14.17 -11.41
CA SER A 66 8.66 -14.53 -10.08
C SER A 66 8.19 -13.32 -9.26
N ALA A 67 8.75 -12.14 -9.54
CA ALA A 67 8.36 -10.86 -8.95
C ALA A 67 7.28 -10.12 -9.76
N GLY A 68 6.68 -10.76 -10.78
CA GLY A 68 5.68 -10.15 -11.66
C GLY A 68 4.44 -9.65 -10.93
N TYR A 69 4.14 -10.20 -9.75
CA TYR A 69 3.06 -9.75 -8.86
C TYR A 69 3.19 -8.27 -8.48
N LEU A 70 4.40 -7.71 -8.45
CA LEU A 70 4.64 -6.29 -8.17
C LEU A 70 4.10 -5.36 -9.27
N LEU A 71 3.81 -5.89 -10.45
CA LEU A 71 3.25 -5.15 -11.58
C LEU A 71 1.72 -5.22 -11.63
N GLU A 72 1.07 -5.83 -10.66
CA GLU A 72 -0.39 -5.81 -10.53
C GLU A 72 -0.88 -4.47 -9.95
N ASP A 73 -2.17 -4.17 -10.14
CA ASP A 73 -2.79 -2.97 -9.56
C ASP A 73 -2.87 -3.04 -8.03
N SER A 74 -2.95 -4.26 -7.47
CA SER A 74 -2.92 -4.54 -6.03
C SER A 74 -1.69 -3.94 -5.34
N GLN A 75 -0.54 -3.88 -6.02
CA GLN A 75 0.66 -3.26 -5.47
C GLN A 75 0.49 -1.75 -5.26
N ARG A 76 -0.23 -1.05 -6.14
CA ARG A 76 -0.53 0.38 -5.97
C ARG A 76 -1.46 0.61 -4.79
N GLU A 77 -2.42 -0.28 -4.57
CA GLU A 77 -3.34 -0.24 -3.43
C GLU A 77 -2.58 -0.40 -2.11
N ILE A 78 -1.67 -1.38 -2.01
CA ILE A 78 -0.81 -1.58 -0.83
C ILE A 78 0.01 -0.33 -0.49
N VAL A 79 0.61 0.29 -1.52
CA VAL A 79 1.41 1.52 -1.33
C VAL A 79 0.50 2.68 -0.91
N ALA A 80 -0.67 2.81 -1.51
CA ALA A 80 -1.65 3.84 -1.16
C ALA A 80 -2.12 3.69 0.30
N ASP A 81 -2.44 2.48 0.74
CA ASP A 81 -2.84 2.20 2.12
C ASP A 81 -1.72 2.54 3.12
N ALA A 82 -0.48 2.16 2.83
CA ALA A 82 0.66 2.49 3.68
C ALA A 82 0.90 4.00 3.80
N VAL A 83 0.78 4.74 2.68
CA VAL A 83 0.92 6.20 2.66
C VAL A 83 -0.26 6.86 3.38
N ASN A 84 -1.49 6.38 3.16
CA ASN A 84 -2.68 6.87 3.85
C ASN A 84 -2.54 6.68 5.37
N ALA A 85 -2.13 5.50 5.82
CA ALA A 85 -1.89 5.22 7.24
C ALA A 85 -0.79 6.13 7.82
N MET A 86 0.30 6.35 7.08
CA MET A 86 1.35 7.28 7.50
C MET A 86 0.79 8.69 7.67
N ILE A 87 0.06 9.22 6.69
CA ILE A 87 -0.55 10.56 6.75
C ILE A 87 -1.48 10.67 7.97
N LEU A 88 -2.35 9.68 8.17
CA LEU A 88 -3.27 9.66 9.31
C LEU A 88 -2.53 9.62 10.66
N SER A 89 -1.37 8.98 10.74
CA SER A 89 -0.55 8.96 11.96
C SER A 89 0.15 10.29 12.28
N THR A 90 0.21 11.21 11.32
CA THR A 90 0.74 12.56 11.55
C THR A 90 -0.30 13.56 12.08
N ASP A 91 -1.57 13.15 12.22
CA ASP A 91 -2.62 14.02 12.77
C ASP A 91 -2.33 14.33 14.25
N PRO A 92 -2.12 15.61 14.61
CA PRO A 92 -1.80 15.99 15.98
C PRO A 92 -2.93 15.71 16.99
N ASN A 93 -4.15 15.44 16.52
CA ASN A 93 -5.30 15.11 17.36
C ASN A 93 -5.42 13.62 17.67
N VAL A 94 -4.63 12.77 17.01
CA VAL A 94 -4.63 11.32 17.23
C VAL A 94 -3.90 11.00 18.53
N LYS A 95 -4.66 10.63 19.56
CA LYS A 95 -4.14 10.31 20.90
C LYS A 95 -3.72 8.84 21.06
N ASP A 96 -4.09 7.98 20.12
CA ASP A 96 -3.84 6.54 20.15
C ASP A 96 -3.16 6.08 18.86
N SER A 97 -2.03 5.40 18.99
CA SER A 97 -1.27 4.85 17.85
C SER A 97 -1.99 3.68 17.17
N GLN A 98 -3.03 3.10 17.77
CA GLN A 98 -3.88 2.13 17.06
C GLN A 98 -4.97 2.79 16.22
N SER A 99 -5.41 4.02 16.57
CA SER A 99 -6.44 4.72 15.81
C SER A 99 -5.89 5.33 14.51
N CYS A 100 -4.57 5.41 14.32
CA CYS A 100 -3.97 5.95 13.10
C CYS A 100 -4.07 5.00 11.88
N LEU A 101 -4.35 3.71 12.12
CA LEU A 101 -4.46 2.71 11.05
C LEU A 101 -5.76 2.85 10.24
N ARG A 102 -6.71 3.68 10.68
CA ARG A 102 -8.02 3.87 10.02
C ARG A 102 -8.44 5.32 10.09
N SER A 103 -9.01 5.84 9.01
CA SER A 103 -9.58 7.18 9.06
C SER A 103 -10.82 7.21 9.96
N HIS A 104 -11.12 8.38 10.54
CA HIS A 104 -12.40 8.59 11.24
C HIS A 104 -13.60 8.23 10.34
N LEU A 105 -13.48 8.54 9.04
CA LEU A 105 -14.48 8.16 8.05
C LEU A 105 -14.63 6.63 7.93
N GLU A 106 -13.53 5.88 7.81
CA GLU A 106 -13.59 4.41 7.77
C GLU A 106 -14.24 3.85 9.04
N SER A 107 -13.89 4.41 10.21
CA SER A 107 -14.49 4.00 11.48
C SER A 107 -16.00 4.23 11.49
N LEU A 108 -16.46 5.41 11.04
CA LEU A 108 -17.88 5.72 10.92
C LEU A 108 -18.58 4.83 9.89
N LEU A 109 -17.95 4.55 8.74
CA LEU A 109 -18.49 3.68 7.71
C LEU A 109 -18.64 2.23 8.19
N ARG A 110 -17.67 1.72 8.96
CA ARG A 110 -17.77 0.39 9.59
C ARG A 110 -18.86 0.36 10.66
N GLN A 111 -18.94 1.36 11.52
CA GLN A 111 -20.01 1.47 12.52
C GLN A 111 -21.39 1.54 11.87
N LEU A 112 -21.52 2.33 10.80
CA LEU A 112 -22.74 2.41 10.00
C LEU A 112 -23.09 1.05 9.40
N THR A 113 -22.11 0.37 8.81
CA THR A 113 -22.29 -0.98 8.24
C THR A 113 -22.83 -1.96 9.29
N VAL A 114 -22.19 -2.02 10.47
CA VAL A 114 -22.61 -2.90 11.57
C VAL A 114 -24.01 -2.53 12.06
N CYS A 115 -24.29 -1.24 12.30
CA CYS A 115 -25.60 -0.76 12.74
C CYS A 115 -26.71 -1.13 11.73
N CYS A 116 -26.45 -0.96 10.42
CA CYS A 116 -27.39 -1.35 9.38
C CYS A 116 -27.65 -2.86 9.36
N LEU A 117 -26.61 -3.68 9.53
CA LEU A 117 -26.74 -5.15 9.59
C LEU A 117 -27.55 -5.61 10.80
N GLU A 118 -27.29 -5.05 11.99
CA GLU A 118 -28.05 -5.35 13.20
C GLU A 118 -29.53 -4.96 13.06
N ARG A 119 -29.80 -3.76 12.53
CA ARG A 119 -31.18 -3.32 12.26
C ARG A 119 -31.88 -4.26 11.27
N ARG A 120 -31.18 -4.77 10.26
CA ARG A 120 -31.74 -5.74 9.31
C ARG A 120 -32.05 -7.09 9.97
N SER A 121 -31.14 -7.58 10.82
CA SER A 121 -31.34 -8.79 11.62
C SER A 121 -32.61 -8.69 12.48
N LEU A 122 -32.80 -7.55 13.18
CA LEU A 122 -34.01 -7.28 13.97
C LEU A 122 -35.29 -7.19 13.13
N ASN A 123 -35.19 -6.89 11.83
CA ASN A 123 -36.32 -6.80 10.92
C ASN A 123 -36.51 -8.07 10.06
N GLY A 124 -36.01 -9.22 10.51
CA GLY A 124 -36.19 -10.49 9.81
C GLY A 124 -35.48 -10.53 8.45
N ASP A 125 -34.26 -9.98 8.41
CA ASP A 125 -33.40 -9.95 7.22
C ASP A 125 -33.96 -9.15 6.02
N GLN A 126 -34.93 -8.29 6.26
CA GLN A 126 -35.54 -7.44 5.23
C GLN A 126 -34.83 -6.09 5.09
N GLY A 127 -34.82 -5.55 3.86
CA GLY A 127 -34.27 -4.23 3.52
C GLY A 127 -32.89 -4.27 2.85
N GLU A 128 -32.44 -3.09 2.41
CA GLU A 128 -31.16 -2.92 1.71
C GLU A 128 -29.96 -3.16 2.62
N VAL A 129 -28.92 -3.79 2.06
CA VAL A 129 -27.66 -4.04 2.76
C VAL A 129 -26.64 -2.99 2.35
N PHE A 130 -26.11 -2.28 3.33
CA PHE A 130 -24.95 -1.42 3.11
C PHE A 130 -23.69 -2.29 3.07
N HIS A 131 -23.10 -2.43 1.90
CA HIS A 131 -21.86 -3.18 1.70
C HIS A 131 -20.71 -2.21 1.42
N LEU A 132 -19.85 -1.98 2.42
CA LEU A 132 -18.71 -1.08 2.29
C LEU A 132 -17.78 -1.46 1.11
N HIS A 133 -17.55 -2.76 0.90
CA HIS A 133 -16.74 -3.29 -0.21
C HIS A 133 -17.38 -3.17 -1.60
N ARG A 134 -18.61 -2.66 -1.70
CA ARG A 134 -19.31 -2.44 -2.97
C ARG A 134 -19.32 -0.97 -3.39
N VAL A 135 -18.86 -0.09 -2.50
CA VAL A 135 -18.88 1.38 -2.64
C VAL A 135 -17.46 1.96 -2.79
N LEU A 136 -16.45 1.19 -2.38
CA LEU A 136 -15.02 1.41 -2.66
C LEU A 136 -14.60 0.47 -3.79
#